data_AF-A0A2R6MIU0-F1
#
_entry.id   AF-A0A2R6MIU0-F1
#
_cell.length_a   1.000
_cell.length_b   1.000
_cell.length_c   1.000
_cell.angle_alpha   90.00
_cell.angle_beta   90.00
_cell.angle_gamma   90.00
#
_symmetry.space_group_name_H-M   'P 1'
#
loop_
_entity.id
_entity.type
_entity.pdbx_description
1 polymer ?
#
loop_
_entity_poly.entity_id
_entity_poly.type
_entity_poly.pdbx_seq_one_letter_code
_entity_poly.pdbx_strand_id
1 'polypeptide(L)'
;REGYQARRRTIDDAFGAVGLNRENLLSIAKRAGVVDVLSRTVPERIQKLVPQEAGLKRGRKLEAIDLDRTAAVASGQGPVYLTDAGEARREELIEALSRVVDDDGPLFTAVHRGEDVYTGPYVGAAPEIVLDQRPGVHVNDGIGGGSVSSAPDRWAAENTPHGLFVANGPDYSTAGEIDPIDIVDIAPTVVASFGCGVPTDMRGSVLPVFADDRSWEHREPLETTATATTDRSGEVADRLRDLGYME
;
A
#
# COMPACT_ATOMS: atom_id res chain seq x y z
N ARG A 1 -20.86 7.55 -4.25
CA ARG A 1 -22.30 7.25 -4.38
C ARG A 1 -22.91 7.14 -2.98
N GLU A 2 -22.27 6.38 -2.10
CA GLU A 2 -22.73 6.16 -0.71
C GLU A 2 -22.48 7.30 0.30
N GLY A 3 -21.87 8.42 -0.10
CA GLY A 3 -21.72 9.60 0.77
C GLY A 3 -20.64 9.53 1.86
N TYR A 4 -19.91 8.42 2.01
CA TYR A 4 -18.86 8.29 3.04
C TYR A 4 -17.60 9.12 2.79
N GLN A 5 -17.35 9.56 1.55
CA GLN A 5 -16.21 10.41 1.20
C GLN A 5 -16.70 11.67 0.50
N ALA A 6 -16.32 12.82 1.05
CA ALA A 6 -16.49 14.11 0.40
C ALA A 6 -15.20 14.48 -0.33
N ARG A 7 -15.34 15.02 -1.54
CA ARG A 7 -14.21 15.49 -2.34
C ARG A 7 -14.20 17.01 -2.36
N ARG A 8 -13.02 17.60 -2.22
CA ARG A 8 -12.83 19.01 -2.58
C ARG A 8 -12.95 19.10 -4.09
N ARG A 9 -13.66 20.11 -4.60
CA ARG A 9 -13.65 20.37 -6.05
C ARG A 9 -12.23 20.74 -6.44
N THR A 10 -11.53 19.81 -7.08
CA THR A 10 -10.21 20.06 -7.63
C THR A 10 -10.35 20.64 -9.03
N ILE A 11 -9.33 21.36 -9.49
CA ILE A 11 -9.27 21.85 -10.88
C ILE A 11 -9.37 20.65 -11.85
N ASP A 12 -8.89 19.48 -11.43
CA ASP A 12 -8.96 18.21 -12.16
C ASP A 12 -10.41 17.74 -12.42
N ASP A 13 -11.31 17.88 -11.44
CA ASP A 13 -12.74 17.54 -11.61
C ASP A 13 -13.42 18.45 -12.66
N ALA A 14 -13.01 19.72 -12.74
CA ALA A 14 -13.54 20.67 -13.71
C ALA A 14 -13.04 20.37 -15.13
N PHE A 15 -11.78 19.93 -15.29
CA PHE A 15 -11.24 19.50 -16.58
C PHE A 15 -11.82 18.15 -17.04
N GLY A 16 -11.97 17.19 -16.12
CA GLY A 16 -12.62 15.90 -16.37
C GLY A 16 -14.07 16.03 -16.83
N ALA A 17 -14.85 16.96 -16.25
CA ALA A 17 -16.23 17.24 -16.65
C ALA A 17 -16.38 17.77 -18.09
N VAL A 18 -15.33 18.36 -18.65
CA VAL A 18 -15.28 18.85 -20.05
C VAL A 18 -14.58 17.83 -20.97
N GLY A 19 -14.19 16.65 -20.47
CA GLY A 19 -13.50 15.61 -21.24
C GLY A 19 -12.04 15.93 -21.55
N LEU A 20 -11.46 16.91 -20.88
CA LEU A 20 -10.07 17.34 -21.08
C LEU A 20 -9.16 16.58 -20.11
N ASN A 21 -8.66 15.42 -20.53
CA ASN A 21 -7.57 14.72 -19.86
C ASN A 21 -6.27 14.87 -20.67
N ARG A 22 -5.13 14.50 -20.06
CA ARG A 22 -3.80 14.67 -20.69
C ARG A 22 -3.71 13.94 -22.04
N GLU A 23 -4.35 12.79 -22.16
CA GLU A 23 -4.33 11.94 -23.34
C GLU A 23 -5.17 12.51 -24.49
N ASN A 24 -6.34 13.07 -24.19
CA ASN A 24 -7.16 13.81 -25.16
C ASN A 24 -6.47 15.09 -25.61
N LEU A 25 -5.88 15.85 -24.69
CA LEU A 25 -5.09 17.05 -25.03
C LEU A 25 -3.88 16.71 -25.89
N LEU A 26 -3.15 15.64 -25.57
CA LEU A 26 -2.02 15.16 -26.37
C LEU A 26 -2.46 14.60 -27.73
N SER A 27 -3.59 13.90 -27.80
CA SER A 27 -4.16 13.37 -29.04
C SER A 27 -4.59 14.50 -29.99
N ILE A 28 -5.26 15.52 -29.45
CA ILE A 28 -5.64 16.74 -30.19
C ILE A 28 -4.38 17.49 -30.64
N ALA A 29 -3.40 17.67 -29.76
CA ALA A 29 -2.15 18.36 -30.08
C ALA A 29 -1.34 17.61 -31.16
N LYS A 30 -1.31 16.27 -31.12
CA LYS A 30 -0.70 15.43 -32.16
C LYS A 30 -1.41 15.59 -33.50
N ARG A 31 -2.75 15.54 -33.52
CA ARG A 31 -3.54 15.77 -34.75
C ARG A 31 -3.34 17.16 -35.32
N ALA A 32 -3.15 18.16 -34.47
CA ALA A 32 -2.95 19.54 -34.86
C ALA A 32 -1.46 19.91 -35.12
N GLY A 33 -0.52 18.97 -34.94
CA GLY A 33 0.91 19.19 -35.21
C GLY A 33 1.60 20.19 -34.27
N VAL A 34 1.01 20.51 -33.12
CA VAL A 34 1.47 21.57 -32.19
C VAL A 34 2.09 21.02 -30.91
N VAL A 35 2.44 19.73 -30.88
CA VAL A 35 3.04 19.07 -29.71
C VAL A 35 4.29 19.80 -29.21
N ASP A 36 5.19 20.17 -30.13
CA ASP A 36 6.46 20.85 -29.80
C ASP A 36 6.27 22.31 -29.36
N VAL A 37 5.16 22.94 -29.76
CA VAL A 37 4.83 24.31 -29.33
C VAL A 37 4.21 24.27 -27.94
N LEU A 38 3.27 23.35 -27.70
CA LEU A 38 2.66 23.17 -26.38
C LEU A 38 3.69 22.79 -25.31
N SER A 39 4.63 21.89 -25.63
CA SER A 39 5.67 21.46 -24.68
C SER A 39 6.66 22.59 -24.33
N ARG A 40 6.91 23.53 -25.25
CA ARG A 40 7.78 24.69 -25.04
C ARG A 40 7.10 25.90 -24.40
N THR A 41 5.81 26.10 -24.68
CA THR A 41 5.09 27.32 -24.27
C THR A 41 4.29 27.13 -22.99
N VAL A 42 3.83 25.91 -22.67
CA VAL A 42 3.07 25.64 -21.45
C VAL A 42 4.04 25.41 -20.28
N PRO A 43 4.08 26.29 -19.26
CA PRO A 43 4.96 26.12 -18.10
C PRO A 43 4.75 24.77 -17.42
N GLU A 44 5.81 24.15 -16.91
CA GLU A 44 5.74 22.86 -16.20
C GLU A 44 4.68 22.84 -15.09
N ARG A 45 4.45 23.97 -14.42
CA ARG A 45 3.41 24.14 -13.39
C ARG A 45 2.00 23.86 -13.92
N ILE A 46 1.72 24.20 -15.18
CA ILE A 46 0.42 23.94 -15.83
C ILE A 46 0.35 22.50 -16.35
N GLN A 47 1.47 21.92 -16.80
CA GLN A 47 1.50 20.51 -17.20
C GLN A 47 1.27 19.54 -16.03
N LYS A 48 1.72 19.91 -14.82
CA LYS A 48 1.47 19.19 -13.56
C LYS A 48 0.04 19.36 -13.02
N LEU A 49 -0.75 20.27 -13.58
CA LEU A 49 -2.17 20.49 -13.26
C LEU A 49 -3.12 19.72 -14.17
N VAL A 50 -2.62 19.00 -15.18
CA VAL A 50 -3.48 18.20 -16.08
C VAL A 50 -3.59 16.78 -15.53
N PRO A 51 -4.79 16.31 -15.16
CA PRO A 51 -4.97 15.01 -14.54
C PRO A 51 -4.66 13.86 -15.53
N GLN A 52 -4.02 12.82 -15.01
CA GLN A 52 -3.86 11.53 -15.70
C GLN A 52 -5.15 10.71 -15.52
N GLU A 53 -5.51 9.85 -16.48
CA GLU A 53 -6.73 9.02 -16.39
C GLU A 53 -6.78 8.16 -15.12
N ALA A 54 -5.61 7.83 -14.53
CA ALA A 54 -5.49 7.06 -13.30
C ALA A 54 -5.81 7.82 -12.00
N GLY A 55 -6.15 9.12 -12.04
CA GLY A 55 -6.47 9.93 -10.85
C GLY A 55 -5.27 10.38 -10.00
N LEU A 56 -5.54 11.06 -8.88
CA LEU A 56 -4.51 11.58 -7.96
C LEU A 56 -3.95 10.46 -7.06
N LYS A 57 -2.63 10.27 -7.07
CA LYS A 57 -1.94 9.23 -6.27
C LYS A 57 -1.40 9.77 -4.93
N ARG A 58 -1.39 8.87 -3.94
CA ARG A 58 -0.75 8.89 -2.59
C ARG A 58 -0.58 10.26 -1.92
N GLY A 59 0.40 11.08 -2.31
CA GLY A 59 0.72 12.34 -1.64
C GLY A 59 -0.35 13.44 -1.79
N ARG A 60 -1.10 13.45 -2.90
CA ARG A 60 -2.16 14.46 -3.16
C ARG A 60 -3.56 13.94 -2.90
N LYS A 61 -3.69 12.70 -2.43
CA LYS A 61 -4.97 12.04 -2.16
C LYS A 61 -5.74 12.78 -1.07
N LEU A 62 -5.07 13.11 0.03
CA LEU A 62 -5.68 13.87 1.13
C LEU A 62 -6.02 15.30 0.71
N GLU A 63 -5.30 15.88 -0.26
CA GLU A 63 -5.64 17.22 -0.80
C GLU A 63 -6.97 17.22 -1.57
N ALA A 64 -7.31 16.10 -2.20
CA ALA A 64 -8.55 15.91 -2.94
C ALA A 64 -9.74 15.52 -2.05
N ILE A 65 -9.48 15.07 -0.81
CA ILE A 65 -10.51 14.69 0.15
C ILE A 65 -10.87 15.89 1.02
N ASP A 66 -12.16 16.15 1.17
CA ASP A 66 -12.66 17.09 2.17
C ASP A 66 -12.81 16.34 3.49
N LEU A 67 -11.75 16.36 4.32
CA LEU A 67 -11.69 15.58 5.56
C LEU A 67 -12.81 15.95 6.55
N ASP A 68 -13.20 17.22 6.61
CA ASP A 68 -14.25 17.70 7.53
C ASP A 68 -15.63 17.12 7.21
N ARG A 69 -15.83 16.66 5.96
CA ARG A 69 -17.10 16.11 5.47
C ARG A 69 -17.00 14.64 5.05
N THR A 70 -15.84 14.04 5.25
CA THR A 70 -15.57 12.64 4.97
C THR A 70 -15.78 11.85 6.24
N ALA A 71 -16.43 10.70 6.15
CA ALA A 71 -16.60 9.75 7.24
C ALA A 71 -15.53 8.66 7.23
N ALA A 72 -15.08 8.25 6.04
CA ALA A 72 -14.09 7.18 5.89
C ALA A 72 -13.13 7.44 4.72
N VAL A 73 -11.87 7.07 4.93
CA VAL A 73 -10.80 7.12 3.95
C VAL A 73 -10.23 5.73 3.76
N ALA A 74 -10.48 5.13 2.59
CA ALA A 74 -9.83 3.89 2.19
C ALA A 74 -8.40 4.17 1.70
N SER A 75 -7.45 3.32 2.09
CA SER A 75 -6.11 3.22 1.53
C SER A 75 -6.04 2.06 0.54
N GLY A 76 -5.05 2.09 -0.34
CA GLY A 76 -4.80 0.94 -1.22
C GLY A 76 -4.49 -0.31 -0.40
N GLN A 77 -4.76 -1.49 -0.97
CA GLN A 77 -4.60 -2.81 -0.31
C GLN A 77 -5.62 -3.15 0.79
N GLY A 78 -6.65 -2.33 1.01
CA GLY A 78 -7.76 -2.68 1.91
C GLY A 78 -7.87 -2.00 3.27
N PRO A 79 -6.87 -1.28 3.84
CA PRO A 79 -7.09 -0.50 5.06
C PRO A 79 -8.14 0.59 4.88
N VAL A 80 -9.05 0.74 5.84
CA VAL A 80 -10.03 1.84 5.87
C VAL A 80 -9.98 2.52 7.22
N TYR A 81 -9.80 3.84 7.18
CA TYR A 81 -9.72 4.71 8.35
C TYR A 81 -11.01 5.51 8.49
N LEU A 82 -11.54 5.61 9.70
CA LEU A 82 -12.68 6.46 10.01
C LEU A 82 -12.20 7.82 10.50
N THR A 83 -12.90 8.89 10.10
CA THR A 83 -12.62 10.25 10.61
C THR A 83 -13.34 10.51 11.94
N ASP A 84 -14.42 9.77 12.21
CA ASP A 84 -15.10 9.71 13.49
C ASP A 84 -14.87 8.34 14.16
N ALA A 85 -14.73 8.31 15.49
CA ALA A 85 -14.53 7.07 16.24
C ALA A 85 -15.85 6.32 16.51
N GLY A 86 -16.82 6.40 15.59
CA GLY A 86 -18.17 5.88 15.80
C GLY A 86 -18.27 4.37 15.60
N GLU A 87 -18.50 3.60 16.67
CA GLU A 87 -18.78 2.15 16.59
C GLU A 87 -19.91 1.82 15.61
N ALA A 88 -21.01 2.59 15.66
CA ALA A 88 -22.15 2.38 14.76
C ALA A 88 -21.77 2.58 13.29
N ARG A 89 -20.88 3.53 12.99
CA ARG A 89 -20.36 3.78 11.64
C ARG A 89 -19.48 2.61 11.18
N ARG A 90 -18.61 2.14 12.08
CA ARG A 90 -17.74 1.00 11.77
C ARG A 90 -18.57 -0.21 11.38
N GLU A 91 -19.59 -0.54 12.18
CA GLU A 91 -20.46 -1.67 11.91
C GLU A 91 -21.26 -1.51 10.60
N GLU A 92 -21.80 -0.31 10.35
CA GLU A 92 -22.49 0.02 9.10
C GLU A 92 -21.58 -0.20 7.87
N LEU A 93 -20.33 0.27 7.94
CA LEU A 93 -19.36 0.10 6.85
C LEU A 93 -18.92 -1.34 6.68
N ILE A 94 -18.71 -2.09 7.76
CA ILE A 94 -18.40 -3.52 7.70
C ILE A 94 -19.53 -4.27 6.98
N GLU A 95 -20.77 -4.01 7.37
CA GLU A 95 -21.96 -4.61 6.77
C GLU A 95 -22.11 -4.24 5.28
N ALA A 96 -21.92 -2.96 4.95
CA ALA A 96 -22.01 -2.47 3.58
C ALA A 96 -20.91 -3.05 2.68
N LEU A 97 -19.65 -3.05 3.15
CA LEU A 97 -18.50 -3.57 2.41
C LEU A 97 -18.63 -5.08 2.19
N SER A 98 -19.12 -5.82 3.19
CA SER A 98 -19.35 -7.28 3.08
C SER A 98 -20.37 -7.67 2.02
N ARG A 99 -21.19 -6.72 1.53
CA ARG A 99 -22.21 -6.94 0.50
C ARG A 99 -21.80 -6.46 -0.89
N VAL A 100 -20.59 -5.93 -1.04
CA VAL A 100 -20.11 -5.46 -2.35
C VAL A 100 -19.77 -6.67 -3.21
N VAL A 101 -20.48 -6.80 -4.32
CA VAL A 101 -20.37 -7.92 -5.26
C VAL A 101 -20.18 -7.41 -6.69
N ASP A 102 -19.54 -8.22 -7.51
CA ASP A 102 -19.53 -8.14 -8.98
C ASP A 102 -20.09 -9.42 -9.60
N ASP A 103 -19.97 -9.58 -10.92
CA ASP A 103 -20.46 -10.75 -11.65
C ASP A 103 -19.79 -12.06 -11.21
N ASP A 104 -18.62 -12.00 -10.58
CA ASP A 104 -17.86 -13.14 -10.05
C ASP A 104 -18.10 -13.39 -8.55
N GLY A 105 -18.93 -12.57 -7.89
CA GLY A 105 -19.33 -12.72 -6.48
C GLY A 105 -18.82 -11.60 -5.57
N PRO A 106 -18.68 -11.85 -4.25
CA PRO A 106 -18.17 -10.86 -3.29
C PRO A 106 -16.76 -10.37 -3.63
N LEU A 107 -16.54 -9.06 -3.61
CA LEU A 107 -15.21 -8.47 -3.86
C LEU A 107 -14.24 -8.73 -2.69
N PHE A 108 -14.77 -8.75 -1.48
CA PHE A 108 -14.00 -8.97 -0.26
C PHE A 108 -14.37 -10.34 0.33
N THR A 109 -13.37 -11.16 0.60
CA THR A 109 -13.54 -12.46 1.25
C THR A 109 -13.76 -12.32 2.75
N ALA A 110 -13.25 -11.25 3.35
CA ALA A 110 -13.51 -10.87 4.72
C ALA A 110 -13.38 -9.36 4.91
N VAL A 111 -14.12 -8.84 5.89
CA VAL A 111 -14.10 -7.44 6.32
C VAL A 111 -13.93 -7.43 7.83
N HIS A 112 -12.72 -7.15 8.28
CA HIS A 112 -12.31 -7.29 9.68
C HIS A 112 -12.37 -5.96 10.40
N ARG A 113 -12.59 -6.00 11.72
CA ARG A 113 -12.20 -4.88 12.59
C ARG A 113 -10.68 -4.87 12.68
N GLY A 114 -10.07 -3.69 12.59
CA GLY A 114 -8.61 -3.61 12.66
C GLY A 114 -8.04 -4.09 14.00
N GLU A 115 -8.78 -3.92 15.10
CA GLU A 115 -8.40 -4.41 16.42
C GLU A 115 -8.34 -5.95 16.51
N ASP A 116 -9.02 -6.66 15.61
CA ASP A 116 -8.96 -8.12 15.51
C ASP A 116 -7.75 -8.59 14.69
N VAL A 117 -7.17 -7.71 13.86
CA VAL A 117 -6.04 -8.01 12.95
C VAL A 117 -4.71 -7.55 13.54
N TYR A 118 -4.68 -6.36 14.14
CA TYR A 118 -3.46 -5.73 14.62
C TYR A 118 -3.31 -5.89 16.13
N THR A 119 -2.08 -6.14 16.58
CA THR A 119 -1.75 -6.27 18.00
C THR A 119 -0.52 -5.44 18.36
N GLY A 120 -0.40 -5.10 19.65
CA GLY A 120 0.76 -4.42 20.20
C GLY A 120 0.57 -2.91 20.39
N PRO A 121 1.66 -2.18 20.69
CA PRO A 121 1.58 -0.81 21.23
C PRO A 121 1.04 0.24 20.24
N TYR A 122 0.96 -0.10 18.96
CA TYR A 122 0.51 0.81 17.90
C TYR A 122 -0.90 0.52 17.39
N VAL A 123 -1.64 -0.40 18.05
CA VAL A 123 -3.02 -0.74 17.65
C VAL A 123 -3.95 0.49 17.62
N GLY A 124 -3.70 1.48 18.48
CA GLY A 124 -4.47 2.73 18.49
C GLY A 124 -4.25 3.63 17.25
N ALA A 125 -3.27 3.31 16.40
CA ALA A 125 -3.05 3.95 15.11
C ALA A 125 -3.35 3.00 13.92
N ALA A 126 -3.84 1.80 14.21
CA ALA A 126 -4.24 0.86 13.18
C ALA A 126 -5.51 1.35 12.45
N PRO A 127 -5.75 0.90 11.20
CA PRO A 127 -7.02 1.13 10.52
C PRO A 127 -8.19 0.60 11.33
N GLU A 128 -9.36 1.25 11.29
CA GLU A 128 -10.55 0.73 11.95
C GLU A 128 -11.10 -0.52 11.26
N ILE A 129 -10.93 -0.63 9.93
CA ILE A 129 -11.40 -1.77 9.13
C ILE A 129 -10.28 -2.24 8.19
N VAL A 130 -10.17 -3.56 8.03
CA VAL A 130 -9.22 -4.21 7.10
C VAL A 130 -9.98 -5.12 6.16
N LEU A 131 -9.67 -5.03 4.86
CA LEU A 131 -10.34 -5.80 3.82
C LEU A 131 -9.43 -6.89 3.26
N ASP A 132 -9.89 -8.14 3.33
CA ASP A 132 -9.31 -9.23 2.55
C ASP A 132 -9.99 -9.27 1.19
N GLN A 133 -9.17 -9.20 0.15
CA GLN A 133 -9.65 -9.09 -1.23
C GLN A 133 -9.72 -10.48 -1.86
N ARG A 134 -10.78 -10.76 -2.61
CA ARG A 134 -10.87 -11.98 -3.42
C ARG A 134 -9.70 -12.03 -4.41
N PRO A 135 -9.14 -13.21 -4.73
CA PRO A 135 -8.14 -13.34 -5.79
C PRO A 135 -8.57 -12.64 -7.09
N GLY A 136 -7.68 -11.80 -7.64
CA GLY A 136 -7.94 -11.00 -8.83
C GLY A 136 -8.59 -9.63 -8.57
N VAL A 137 -9.01 -9.34 -7.34
CA VAL A 137 -9.53 -8.02 -6.93
C VAL A 137 -8.40 -7.21 -6.30
N HIS A 138 -8.33 -5.92 -6.67
CA HIS A 138 -7.38 -4.98 -6.10
C HIS A 138 -8.03 -3.63 -5.78
N VAL A 139 -7.88 -3.18 -4.54
CA VAL A 139 -8.27 -1.85 -4.04
C VAL A 139 -7.15 -0.87 -4.36
N ASN A 140 -7.37 -0.10 -5.41
CA ASN A 140 -6.49 0.97 -5.85
C ASN A 140 -6.56 2.19 -4.90
N ASP A 141 -5.47 2.94 -4.79
CA ASP A 141 -5.40 4.14 -3.95
C ASP A 141 -5.88 5.45 -4.63
N GLY A 142 -6.15 5.39 -5.93
CA GLY A 142 -6.52 6.51 -6.79
C GLY A 142 -7.93 7.04 -6.57
N ILE A 143 -8.07 8.35 -6.72
CA ILE A 143 -9.34 9.07 -6.65
C ILE A 143 -9.54 9.83 -7.97
N GLY A 144 -10.71 9.66 -8.60
CA GLY A 144 -11.15 10.54 -9.69
C GLY A 144 -11.30 9.96 -11.10
N GLY A 145 -11.27 8.63 -11.30
CA GLY A 145 -11.29 8.00 -12.62
C GLY A 145 -12.66 7.70 -13.27
N GLY A 146 -13.77 8.23 -12.77
CA GLY A 146 -15.12 8.05 -13.34
C GLY A 146 -15.75 6.65 -13.18
N SER A 147 -14.96 5.58 -13.21
CA SER A 147 -15.37 4.22 -12.85
C SER A 147 -14.97 3.86 -11.42
N VAL A 148 -15.74 2.96 -10.79
CA VAL A 148 -15.45 2.41 -9.46
C VAL A 148 -14.68 1.09 -9.57
N SER A 149 -14.78 0.41 -10.71
CA SER A 149 -14.03 -0.80 -11.05
C SER A 149 -13.49 -0.71 -12.47
N SER A 150 -12.28 -1.20 -12.70
CA SER A 150 -11.65 -1.25 -14.01
C SER A 150 -10.74 -2.45 -14.12
N ALA A 151 -10.51 -2.91 -15.35
CA ALA A 151 -9.41 -3.82 -15.60
C ALA A 151 -8.07 -3.14 -15.25
N PRO A 152 -7.05 -3.92 -14.84
CA PRO A 152 -5.71 -3.38 -14.62
C PRO A 152 -5.17 -2.72 -15.90
N ASP A 153 -4.56 -1.55 -15.74
CA ASP A 153 -4.01 -0.74 -16.83
C ASP A 153 -2.53 -1.08 -17.13
N ARG A 154 -1.77 -1.40 -16.08
CA ARG A 154 -0.30 -1.49 -16.12
C ARG A 154 0.28 -2.74 -15.47
N TRP A 155 -0.33 -3.23 -14.39
CA TRP A 155 0.23 -4.31 -13.57
C TRP A 155 -0.64 -5.56 -13.68
N ALA A 156 -0.01 -6.69 -14.00
CA ALA A 156 -0.68 -8.00 -14.07
C ALA A 156 -0.56 -8.79 -12.76
N ALA A 157 0.16 -8.26 -11.76
CA ALA A 157 0.43 -8.89 -10.47
C ALA A 157 0.38 -7.85 -9.36
N GLU A 158 0.11 -8.32 -8.14
CA GLU A 158 -0.08 -7.49 -6.95
C GLU A 158 0.51 -8.20 -5.71
N ASN A 159 0.68 -7.45 -4.62
CA ASN A 159 1.02 -7.97 -3.31
C ASN A 159 0.02 -9.04 -2.86
N THR A 160 0.54 -10.15 -2.36
CA THR A 160 -0.22 -11.31 -1.86
C THR A 160 0.30 -11.69 -0.47
N PRO A 161 -0.56 -12.22 0.42
CA PRO A 161 -0.12 -12.72 1.72
C PRO A 161 0.84 -13.92 1.62
N HIS A 162 0.82 -14.65 0.49
CA HIS A 162 1.66 -15.82 0.30
C HIS A 162 2.84 -15.52 -0.63
N GLY A 163 4.06 -15.73 -0.12
CA GLY A 163 5.30 -15.60 -0.87
C GLY A 163 5.96 -16.94 -1.17
N LEU A 164 7.14 -16.88 -1.78
CA LEU A 164 8.04 -18.01 -1.96
C LEU A 164 9.25 -17.82 -1.05
N PHE A 165 9.59 -18.86 -0.28
CA PHE A 165 10.82 -18.93 0.49
C PHE A 165 11.75 -20.00 -0.08
N VAL A 166 13.04 -19.67 -0.23
CA VAL A 166 14.07 -20.61 -0.67
C VAL A 166 15.33 -20.38 0.17
N ALA A 167 15.73 -21.40 0.91
CA ALA A 167 17.07 -21.50 1.49
C ALA A 167 17.93 -22.39 0.58
N ASN A 168 19.09 -21.90 0.15
CA ASN A 168 19.97 -22.63 -0.76
C ASN A 168 21.43 -22.38 -0.40
N GLY A 169 22.19 -23.46 -0.26
CA GLY A 169 23.60 -23.44 0.09
C GLY A 169 24.01 -24.70 0.85
N PRO A 170 25.34 -24.90 1.05
CA PRO A 170 25.86 -26.08 1.73
C PRO A 170 25.45 -26.16 3.21
N ASP A 171 25.06 -25.04 3.82
CA ASP A 171 24.62 -24.95 5.21
C ASP A 171 23.15 -25.35 5.43
N TYR A 172 22.39 -25.56 4.35
CA TYR A 172 20.96 -25.82 4.41
C TYR A 172 20.61 -27.25 4.04
N SER A 173 19.62 -27.82 4.73
CA SER A 173 19.17 -29.18 4.49
C SER A 173 18.42 -29.27 3.15
N THR A 174 18.67 -30.35 2.40
CA THR A 174 17.82 -30.73 1.24
C THR A 174 16.53 -31.39 1.73
N ALA A 175 15.77 -30.67 2.56
CA ALA A 175 14.50 -31.14 3.10
C ALA A 175 13.35 -31.11 2.06
N GLY A 176 13.55 -30.44 0.93
CA GLY A 176 12.48 -30.21 -0.04
C GLY A 176 11.56 -29.09 0.42
N GLU A 177 10.25 -29.33 0.42
CA GLU A 177 9.27 -28.40 0.97
C GLU A 177 9.26 -28.49 2.51
N ILE A 178 9.13 -27.34 3.15
CA ILE A 178 8.92 -27.21 4.60
C ILE A 178 7.49 -26.77 4.88
N ASP A 179 7.06 -26.90 6.14
CA ASP A 179 5.79 -26.34 6.58
C ASP A 179 5.74 -24.82 6.31
N PRO A 180 4.52 -24.25 6.12
CA PRO A 180 4.37 -22.81 5.97
C PRO A 180 5.06 -22.03 7.09
N ILE A 181 5.77 -20.97 6.70
CA ILE A 181 6.52 -20.11 7.61
C ILE A 181 5.93 -18.70 7.62
N ASP A 182 6.21 -17.94 8.68
CA ASP A 182 5.90 -16.52 8.71
C ASP A 182 7.09 -15.71 8.20
N ILE A 183 6.82 -14.58 7.54
CA ILE A 183 7.88 -13.66 7.06
C ILE A 183 8.77 -13.18 8.21
N VAL A 184 8.25 -13.13 9.44
CA VAL A 184 8.99 -12.72 10.63
C VAL A 184 10.02 -13.75 11.08
N ASP A 185 9.94 -15.00 10.61
CA ASP A 185 10.90 -16.07 10.90
C ASP A 185 12.20 -15.94 10.08
N ILE A 186 12.17 -15.17 8.99
CA ILE A 186 13.31 -15.00 8.10
C ILE A 186 14.46 -14.30 8.83
N ALA A 187 14.19 -13.19 9.51
CA ALA A 187 15.21 -12.41 10.21
C ALA A 187 15.97 -13.23 11.28
N PRO A 188 15.30 -13.88 12.26
CA PRO A 188 16.00 -14.70 13.26
C PRO A 188 16.75 -15.87 12.62
N THR A 189 16.21 -16.49 11.56
CA THR A 189 16.91 -17.56 10.82
C THR A 189 18.21 -17.07 10.19
N VAL A 190 18.20 -15.89 9.57
CA VAL A 190 19.42 -15.27 9.01
C VAL A 190 20.42 -14.93 10.12
N VAL A 191 19.97 -14.41 11.26
CA VAL A 191 20.87 -14.13 12.39
C VAL A 191 21.54 -15.41 12.89
N ALA A 192 20.76 -16.47 13.09
CA ALA A 192 21.26 -17.77 13.51
C ALA A 192 22.21 -18.40 12.48
N SER A 193 22.01 -18.17 11.17
CA SER A 193 22.90 -18.71 10.14
C SER A 193 24.32 -18.17 10.24
N PHE A 194 24.50 -16.97 10.80
CA PHE A 194 25.82 -16.36 11.06
C PHE A 194 26.42 -16.75 12.43
N GLY A 195 25.80 -17.67 13.17
CA GLY A 195 26.24 -18.04 14.53
C GLY A 195 26.05 -16.92 15.55
N CYS A 196 25.18 -15.96 15.27
CA CYS A 196 24.84 -14.87 16.18
C CYS A 196 23.65 -15.28 17.07
N GLY A 197 23.66 -14.81 18.32
CA GLY A 197 22.48 -14.92 19.17
C GLY A 197 21.29 -14.13 18.60
N VAL A 198 20.08 -14.66 18.76
CA VAL A 198 18.83 -14.06 18.27
C VAL A 198 18.31 -13.03 19.29
N PRO A 199 18.16 -11.75 18.92
CA PRO A 199 17.61 -10.73 19.82
C PRO A 199 16.25 -11.11 20.39
N THR A 200 16.03 -10.86 21.69
CA THR A 200 14.78 -11.18 22.40
C THR A 200 13.58 -10.34 21.95
N ASP A 201 13.79 -9.27 21.19
CA ASP A 201 12.75 -8.41 20.63
C ASP A 201 12.30 -8.83 19.21
N MET A 202 12.94 -9.85 18.60
CA MET A 202 12.44 -10.49 17.38
C MET A 202 11.24 -11.38 17.68
N ARG A 203 10.18 -11.27 16.86
CA ARG A 203 8.93 -12.03 17.05
C ARG A 203 8.89 -13.41 16.40
N GLY A 204 9.71 -13.64 15.36
CA GLY A 204 9.75 -14.92 14.66
C GLY A 204 10.64 -15.95 15.34
N SER A 205 10.57 -17.17 14.85
CA SER A 205 11.41 -18.31 15.28
C SER A 205 12.46 -18.64 14.23
N VAL A 206 13.55 -19.26 14.66
CA VAL A 206 14.56 -19.80 13.72
C VAL A 206 13.98 -21.04 13.04
N LEU A 207 14.00 -21.04 11.71
CA LEU A 207 13.46 -22.13 10.90
C LEU A 207 14.35 -23.37 10.95
N PRO A 208 13.77 -24.57 10.90
CA PRO A 208 14.50 -25.84 10.92
C PRO A 208 15.11 -26.18 9.55
N VAL A 209 15.90 -25.26 8.99
CA VAL A 209 16.43 -25.34 7.62
C VAL A 209 17.91 -25.65 7.54
N PHE A 210 18.62 -25.70 8.67
CA PHE A 210 20.07 -25.98 8.68
C PHE A 210 20.37 -27.46 8.48
N ALA A 211 21.48 -27.74 7.81
CA ALA A 211 21.95 -29.11 7.56
C ALA A 211 22.66 -29.75 8.76
N ASP A 212 23.13 -28.93 9.71
CA ASP A 212 23.85 -29.35 10.91
C ASP A 212 22.98 -29.19 12.17
N ASP A 213 23.54 -29.59 13.31
CA ASP A 213 22.94 -29.49 14.64
C ASP A 213 23.27 -28.15 15.33
N ARG A 214 23.50 -27.08 14.55
CA ARG A 214 23.86 -25.78 15.13
C ARG A 214 22.79 -25.30 16.09
N SER A 215 23.23 -24.88 17.28
CA SER A 215 22.39 -24.22 18.26
C SER A 215 22.58 -22.71 18.19
N TRP A 216 21.56 -21.99 18.62
CA TRP A 216 21.58 -20.55 18.82
C TRP A 216 21.01 -20.24 20.19
N GLU A 217 21.43 -19.10 20.74
CA GLU A 217 20.93 -18.59 22.02
C GLU A 217 20.21 -17.27 21.80
N HIS A 218 19.34 -16.91 22.73
CA HIS A 218 18.81 -15.56 22.77
C HIS A 218 19.83 -14.58 23.33
N ARG A 219 19.80 -13.35 22.84
CA ARG A 219 20.64 -12.25 23.33
C ARG A 219 19.81 -11.00 23.58
N GLU A 220 20.33 -10.10 24.41
CA GLU A 220 19.77 -8.77 24.52
C GLU A 220 19.88 -8.02 23.17
N PRO A 221 18.85 -7.23 22.81
CA PRO A 221 18.89 -6.38 21.63
C PRO A 221 20.08 -5.43 21.67
N LEU A 222 20.58 -5.06 20.50
CA LEU A 222 21.64 -4.06 20.41
C LEU A 222 21.06 -2.69 20.79
N GLU A 223 21.64 -2.08 21.81
CA GLU A 223 21.38 -0.68 22.15
C GLU A 223 21.68 0.18 20.91
N THR A 224 20.62 0.74 20.32
CA THR A 224 20.79 1.69 19.23
C THR A 224 21.27 2.98 19.87
N THR A 225 22.59 3.21 19.87
CA THR A 225 23.13 4.53 20.21
C THR A 225 22.51 5.52 19.23
N ALA A 226 21.57 6.32 19.74
CA ALA A 226 20.73 7.28 19.00
C ALA A 226 21.53 8.48 18.48
N THR A 227 22.71 8.26 17.91
CA THR A 227 23.60 9.27 17.33
C THR A 227 23.57 9.25 15.81
N ALA A 228 22.73 8.42 15.17
CA ALA A 228 22.65 8.30 13.72
C ALA A 228 21.33 8.82 13.10
N THR A 229 20.50 9.53 13.87
CA THR A 229 19.10 9.82 13.48
C THR A 229 18.76 11.29 13.22
N THR A 230 19.68 12.24 13.37
CA THR A 230 19.41 13.65 13.02
C THR A 230 19.84 14.05 11.61
N ASP A 231 20.74 13.30 10.96
CA ASP A 231 21.30 13.69 9.64
C ASP A 231 20.87 12.77 8.48
N ARG A 232 20.16 11.67 8.78
CA ARG A 232 19.71 10.69 7.76
C ARG A 232 18.34 11.00 7.14
N SER A 233 17.64 12.05 7.56
CA SER A 233 16.31 12.35 6.99
C SER A 233 16.42 12.75 5.51
N GLY A 234 17.50 13.45 5.13
CA GLY A 234 17.81 13.78 3.73
C GLY A 234 18.12 12.54 2.90
N GLU A 235 19.03 11.69 3.37
CA GLU A 235 19.41 10.43 2.69
C GLU A 235 18.23 9.46 2.55
N VAL A 236 17.38 9.35 3.57
CA VAL A 236 16.18 8.51 3.51
C VAL A 236 15.19 9.10 2.51
N ALA A 237 14.98 10.42 2.51
CA ALA A 237 14.11 11.07 1.53
C ALA A 237 14.63 10.92 0.09
N ASP A 238 15.95 11.04 -0.12
CA ASP A 238 16.60 10.85 -1.42
C ASP A 238 16.46 9.40 -1.89
N ARG A 239 16.70 8.43 -1.01
CA ARG A 239 16.54 7.00 -1.32
C ARG A 239 15.08 6.63 -1.59
N LEU A 240 14.14 7.25 -0.89
CA LEU A 240 12.71 7.11 -1.17
C LEU A 240 12.34 7.75 -2.51
N ARG A 241 12.96 8.87 -2.92
CA ARG A 241 12.82 9.43 -4.28
C ARG A 241 13.39 8.49 -5.34
N ASP A 242 14.57 7.93 -5.13
CA ASP A 242 15.20 6.98 -6.06
C ASP A 242 14.38 5.69 -6.23
N LEU A 243 13.74 5.23 -5.15
CA LEU A 243 12.84 4.09 -5.15
C LEU A 243 11.41 4.45 -5.64
N GLY A 244 11.15 5.71 -5.97
CA GLY A 244 9.87 6.20 -6.50
C GLY A 244 8.75 6.35 -5.47
N TYR A 245 9.08 6.38 -4.18
CA TYR A 245 8.14 6.62 -3.07
C TYR A 245 7.88 8.10 -2.82
N MET A 246 8.73 9.00 -3.33
CA MET A 246 8.59 10.46 -3.20
C MET A 246 8.94 11.13 -4.55
N GLU A 247 8.33 12.28 -4.85
CA GLU A 247 8.73 13.17 -5.96
C GLU A 247 9.46 14.41 -5.43
#